data_AF-A0AAX3WL30-F1
#
_entry.id   AF-A0AAX3WL30-F1
#
_cell.length_a   1.000
_cell.length_b   1.000
_cell.length_c   1.000
_cell.angle_alpha   90.00
_cell.angle_beta   90.00
_cell.angle_gamma   90.00
#
_symmetry.space_group_name_H-M   'P 1'
#
loop_
_entity.id
_entity.type
_entity.pdbx_description
1 polymer ?
#
loop_
_entity_poly.entity_id
_entity_poly.type
_entity_poly.pdbx_seq_one_letter_code
_entity_poly.pdbx_strand_id
1 'polypeptide(L)'
;MSAVGTTSIIGFDSAWIDNPRAPGAICTMRIDRAARRTLVPPRLASFDEALAAIKAEDAVSDLRLVDLDQPTLVPNATGMRPVDRVAASLIFWLGGGVQPANRGKTGMFDDAAPLWRFKQRLGATEDPEASRQAISGLYLLEVFPALALPSLDPAFDGRLRGARYNPARRKTFTLAGWQAVIAALRRQAVETGVEGLSAWADDLAGIAAPRKADQDGLDAVLCALIGLHWHLAPRDASIMIDDREAGYMVAPASLDVRQRLVAAAAACGVSTDVDWNPMGNAKTAQLANKG
;
A
#
# COMPACT_ATOMS: atom_id res chain seq x y z
N MET A 1 -8.20 12.83 26.99
CA MET A 1 -8.16 13.08 25.54
C MET A 1 -6.70 13.12 25.14
N SER A 2 -6.17 12.03 24.61
CA SER A 2 -4.80 12.00 24.06
C SER A 2 -4.72 13.03 22.93
N ALA A 3 -3.71 13.89 22.95
CA ALA A 3 -3.49 14.85 21.88
C ALA A 3 -3.32 14.08 20.56
N VAL A 4 -4.21 14.32 19.60
CA VAL A 4 -4.10 13.74 18.25
C VAL A 4 -2.89 14.41 17.61
N GLY A 5 -1.82 13.64 17.39
CA GLY A 5 -0.64 14.08 16.65
C GLY A 5 -0.99 14.37 15.20
N THR A 6 -0.06 15.03 14.50
CA THR A 6 -0.14 15.21 13.05
C THR A 6 0.44 13.99 12.34
N THR A 7 -0.26 13.47 11.34
CA THR A 7 0.16 12.26 10.62
C THR A 7 0.27 12.52 9.13
N SER A 8 1.36 12.07 8.51
CA SER A 8 1.48 11.95 7.06
C SER A 8 1.44 10.49 6.65
N ILE A 9 0.45 10.13 5.84
CA ILE A 9 0.36 8.84 5.17
C ILE A 9 0.87 9.01 3.74
N ILE A 10 1.96 8.35 3.39
CA ILE A 10 2.75 8.63 2.20
C ILE A 10 2.75 7.40 1.31
N GLY A 11 2.04 7.46 0.20
CA GLY A 11 2.04 6.38 -0.78
C GLY A 11 3.14 6.59 -1.82
N PHE A 12 3.90 5.53 -2.10
CA PHE A 12 5.01 5.56 -3.07
C PHE A 12 4.95 4.32 -3.99
N ASP A 13 4.54 4.52 -5.25
CA ASP A 13 4.86 3.57 -6.32
C ASP A 13 6.27 3.88 -6.79
N SER A 14 7.22 3.00 -6.50
CA SER A 14 8.63 3.23 -6.79
C SER A 14 9.03 2.95 -8.24
N ALA A 15 8.16 2.32 -9.04
CA ALA A 15 8.49 1.70 -10.32
C ALA A 15 9.64 0.66 -10.27
N TRP A 16 10.07 0.27 -9.05
CA TRP A 16 11.04 -0.75 -8.68
C TRP A 16 12.50 -0.54 -9.13
N ILE A 17 12.74 0.33 -10.13
CA ILE A 17 14.06 0.64 -10.67
C ILE A 17 14.27 2.15 -10.81
N ASP A 18 15.52 2.60 -10.68
CA ASP A 18 15.91 3.99 -10.91
C ASP A 18 16.06 4.25 -12.43
N ASN A 19 14.92 4.48 -13.10
CA ASN A 19 14.89 4.85 -14.51
C ASN A 19 14.40 6.30 -14.66
N PRO A 20 15.28 7.26 -15.02
CA PRO A 20 14.88 8.66 -15.20
C PRO A 20 13.78 8.89 -16.25
N ARG A 21 13.57 7.95 -17.18
CA ARG A 21 12.53 8.03 -18.22
C ARG A 21 11.19 7.42 -17.78
N ALA A 22 11.18 6.71 -16.66
CA ALA A 22 10.01 6.07 -16.07
C ALA A 22 10.17 6.05 -14.54
N PRO A 23 10.23 7.24 -13.89
CA PRO A 23 10.26 7.32 -12.44
C PRO A 23 8.95 6.79 -11.85
N GLY A 24 8.98 6.47 -10.56
CA GLY A 24 7.78 6.21 -9.78
C GLY A 24 6.94 7.46 -9.54
N ALA A 25 5.99 7.38 -8.60
CA ALA A 25 5.21 8.51 -8.14
C ALA A 25 4.95 8.44 -6.63
N ILE A 26 4.85 9.62 -6.02
CA ILE A 26 4.61 9.79 -4.58
C ILE A 26 3.46 10.76 -4.34
N CYS A 27 2.63 10.48 -3.34
CA CYS A 27 1.64 11.42 -2.80
C CYS A 27 1.62 11.39 -1.27
N THR A 28 0.88 12.31 -0.65
CA THR A 28 0.73 12.33 0.80
C THR A 28 -0.69 12.69 1.20
N MET A 29 -1.28 11.92 2.12
CA MET A 29 -2.51 12.27 2.83
C MET A 29 -2.12 12.74 4.23
N ARG A 30 -2.39 14.00 4.55
CA ARG A 30 -2.08 14.58 5.86
C ARG A 30 -3.32 14.56 6.75
N ILE A 31 -3.13 14.19 8.01
CA ILE A 31 -4.13 14.26 9.07
C ILE A 31 -3.68 15.32 10.07
N ASP A 32 -4.46 16.39 10.21
CA ASP A 32 -4.16 17.43 11.19
C ASP A 32 -4.71 17.09 12.59
N ARG A 33 -4.41 17.95 13.58
CA ARG A 33 -4.87 17.75 14.96
C ARG A 33 -6.39 17.81 15.14
N ALA A 34 -7.11 18.38 14.16
CA ALA A 34 -8.57 18.40 14.11
C ALA A 34 -9.13 17.20 13.32
N ALA A 35 -8.29 16.20 13.01
CA ALA A 35 -8.60 15.03 12.19
C ALA A 35 -9.06 15.37 10.76
N ARG A 36 -8.79 16.59 10.28
CA ARG A 36 -9.02 16.94 8.87
C ARG A 36 -7.97 16.26 8.02
N ARG A 37 -8.41 15.73 6.89
CA ARG A 37 -7.61 14.94 5.96
C ARG A 37 -7.48 15.70 4.65
N THR A 38 -6.25 15.91 4.18
CA THR A 38 -5.98 16.64 2.93
C THR A 38 -5.00 15.89 2.05
N LEU A 39 -5.23 15.89 0.74
CA LEU A 39 -4.31 15.32 -0.24
C LEU A 39 -3.26 16.36 -0.68
N VAL A 40 -1.98 15.98 -0.59
CA VAL A 40 -0.92 16.51 -1.44
C VAL A 40 -0.91 15.63 -2.71
N PRO A 41 -1.33 16.17 -3.87
CA PRO A 41 -1.55 15.36 -5.07
C PRO A 41 -0.30 14.58 -5.50
N PRO A 42 -0.47 13.41 -6.15
CA PRO A 42 0.65 12.63 -6.65
C PRO A 42 1.47 13.41 -7.67
N ARG A 43 2.78 13.21 -7.59
CA ARG A 43 3.74 13.66 -8.61
C ARG A 43 4.73 12.54 -8.91
N LEU A 44 5.29 12.56 -10.10
CA LEU A 44 6.40 11.67 -10.44
C LEU A 44 7.60 11.95 -9.51
N ALA A 45 8.30 10.88 -9.15
CA ALA A 45 9.46 10.93 -8.26
C ALA A 45 10.40 9.73 -8.48
N SER A 46 11.68 10.03 -8.61
CA SER A 46 12.76 9.08 -8.35
C SER A 46 12.84 8.73 -6.86
N PHE A 47 13.64 7.70 -6.49
CA PHE A 47 13.87 7.37 -5.08
C PHE A 47 14.47 8.55 -4.28
N ASP A 48 15.35 9.35 -4.89
CA ASP A 48 15.94 10.53 -4.26
C ASP A 48 14.92 11.64 -4.02
N GLU A 49 14.05 11.91 -4.99
CA GLU A 49 12.97 12.91 -4.86
C GLU A 49 11.88 12.45 -3.89
N ALA A 50 11.59 11.14 -3.82
CA ALA A 50 10.68 10.57 -2.85
C ALA A 50 11.24 10.69 -1.43
N LEU A 51 12.53 10.37 -1.23
CA LEU A 51 13.20 10.54 0.05
C LEU A 51 13.19 12.00 0.52
N ALA A 52 13.45 12.95 -0.39
CA ALA A 52 13.39 14.38 -0.09
C ALA A 52 11.97 14.82 0.32
N ALA A 53 10.94 14.32 -0.37
CA ALA A 53 9.54 14.60 -0.01
C ALA A 53 9.17 14.04 1.36
N ILE A 54 9.53 12.78 1.66
CA ILE A 54 9.25 12.16 2.95
C ILE A 54 9.92 12.95 4.08
N LYS A 55 11.18 13.37 3.90
CA LYS A 55 11.90 14.20 4.88
C LYS A 55 11.28 15.59 5.08
N ALA A 56 10.67 16.17 4.06
CA ALA A 56 9.98 17.44 4.19
C ALA A 56 8.75 17.37 5.11
N GLU A 57 8.14 16.18 5.25
CA GLU A 57 7.02 15.97 6.17
C GLU A 57 7.42 16.04 7.65
N ASP A 58 8.72 15.96 7.99
CA ASP A 58 9.23 16.12 9.36
C ASP A 58 8.83 17.47 9.98
N ALA A 59 8.66 18.49 9.15
CA ALA A 59 8.28 19.83 9.59
C ALA A 59 6.79 19.96 9.96
N VAL A 60 5.95 19.02 9.54
CA VAL A 60 4.47 19.14 9.63
C VAL A 60 3.78 17.89 10.16
N SER A 61 4.52 16.83 10.47
CA SER A 61 3.97 15.55 10.92
C SER A 61 4.81 14.89 12.01
N ASP A 62 4.17 14.60 13.13
CA ASP A 62 4.74 13.86 14.24
C ASP A 62 4.98 12.39 13.81
N LEU A 63 3.97 11.80 13.14
CA LEU A 63 3.99 10.44 12.60
C LEU A 63 4.02 10.47 11.07
N ARG A 64 4.89 9.66 10.47
CA ARG A 64 4.96 9.43 9.02
C ARG A 64 4.87 7.94 8.75
N LEU A 65 3.89 7.52 7.94
CA LEU A 65 3.75 6.15 7.45
C LEU A 65 4.06 6.16 5.96
N VAL A 66 5.03 5.37 5.52
CA VAL A 66 5.40 5.21 4.10
C VAL A 66 4.87 3.87 3.63
N ASP A 67 3.91 3.91 2.70
CA ASP A 67 3.28 2.76 2.09
C ASP A 67 3.88 2.55 0.69
N LEU A 68 4.80 1.60 0.59
CA LEU A 68 5.64 1.38 -0.58
C LEU A 68 5.14 0.22 -1.45
N ASP A 69 4.82 0.47 -2.72
CA ASP A 69 4.61 -0.57 -3.73
C ASP A 69 5.95 -1.09 -4.25
N GLN A 70 6.65 -1.83 -3.40
CA GLN A 70 7.80 -2.65 -3.77
C GLN A 70 8.15 -3.64 -2.64
N PRO A 71 8.55 -4.87 -3.00
CA PRO A 71 9.19 -5.82 -2.07
C PRO A 71 10.31 -5.22 -1.22
N THR A 72 10.09 -5.07 0.08
CA THR A 72 11.02 -4.46 1.05
C THR A 72 12.06 -5.45 1.59
N LEU A 73 11.77 -6.74 1.53
CA LEU A 73 12.67 -7.82 1.92
C LEU A 73 12.56 -8.96 0.89
N VAL A 74 13.69 -9.34 0.29
CA VAL A 74 13.74 -10.36 -0.78
C VAL A 74 14.87 -11.35 -0.49
N PRO A 75 14.66 -12.34 0.38
CA PRO A 75 15.74 -13.25 0.81
C PRO A 75 16.05 -14.35 -0.23
N ASN A 76 15.11 -14.64 -1.13
CA ASN A 76 15.22 -15.75 -2.07
C ASN A 76 16.08 -15.43 -3.30
N ALA A 77 17.02 -16.31 -3.64
CA ALA A 77 17.87 -16.17 -4.82
C ALA A 77 17.09 -16.27 -6.14
N THR A 78 16.13 -17.20 -6.22
CA THR A 78 15.30 -17.47 -7.40
C THR A 78 13.83 -17.64 -7.03
N GLY A 79 12.95 -17.75 -8.04
CA GLY A 79 11.53 -18.01 -7.83
C GLY A 79 10.75 -16.80 -7.32
N MET A 80 9.85 -17.05 -6.37
CA MET A 80 8.88 -16.10 -5.83
C MET A 80 8.89 -16.18 -4.30
N ARG A 81 8.81 -15.05 -3.58
CA ARG A 81 8.72 -15.05 -2.11
C ARG A 81 7.44 -15.76 -1.64
N PRO A 82 7.40 -16.28 -0.40
CA PRO A 82 6.18 -16.91 0.11
C PRO A 82 4.98 -15.94 0.12
N VAL A 83 5.15 -14.72 0.62
CA VAL A 83 4.12 -13.66 0.53
C VAL A 83 3.62 -13.39 -0.89
N ASP A 84 4.52 -13.32 -1.88
CA ASP A 84 4.18 -13.08 -3.28
C ASP A 84 3.29 -14.23 -3.84
N ARG A 85 3.50 -15.48 -3.39
CA ARG A 85 2.68 -16.63 -3.82
C ARG A 85 1.24 -16.52 -3.32
N VAL A 86 1.06 -16.06 -2.09
CA VAL A 86 -0.27 -15.81 -1.52
C VAL A 86 -0.98 -14.70 -2.27
N ALA A 87 -0.30 -13.57 -2.50
CA ALA A 87 -0.83 -12.46 -3.30
C ALA A 87 -1.16 -12.92 -4.74
N ALA A 88 -0.28 -13.70 -5.37
CA ALA A 88 -0.48 -14.24 -6.70
C ALA A 88 -1.71 -15.14 -6.81
N SER A 89 -2.06 -15.90 -5.76
CA SER A 89 -3.27 -16.73 -5.72
C SER A 89 -4.53 -15.89 -5.94
N LEU A 90 -4.68 -14.79 -5.18
CA LEU A 90 -5.82 -13.88 -5.32
C LEU A 90 -5.77 -13.16 -6.67
N ILE A 91 -4.62 -12.56 -7.03
CA ILE A 91 -4.49 -11.79 -8.27
C ILE A 91 -4.73 -12.66 -9.51
N PHE A 92 -4.26 -13.90 -9.53
CA PHE A 92 -4.53 -14.84 -10.61
C PHE A 92 -6.02 -15.18 -10.73
N TRP A 93 -6.70 -15.42 -9.60
CA TRP A 93 -8.15 -15.65 -9.59
C TRP A 93 -8.92 -14.44 -10.14
N LEU A 94 -8.44 -13.23 -9.85
CA LEU A 94 -8.94 -11.97 -10.43
C LEU A 94 -8.56 -11.79 -11.91
N GLY A 95 -7.73 -12.67 -12.49
CA GLY A 95 -7.29 -12.63 -13.89
C GLY A 95 -6.08 -11.73 -14.16
N GLY A 96 -5.40 -11.28 -13.11
CA GLY A 96 -4.14 -10.52 -13.17
C GLY A 96 -2.90 -11.42 -13.08
N GLY A 97 -1.74 -10.79 -12.90
CA GLY A 97 -0.48 -11.48 -12.64
C GLY A 97 0.40 -10.68 -11.69
N VAL A 98 1.26 -11.37 -10.95
CA VAL A 98 2.22 -10.79 -9.99
C VAL A 98 3.63 -11.00 -10.53
N GLN A 99 4.45 -9.95 -10.47
CA GLN A 99 5.87 -10.04 -10.79
C GLN A 99 6.60 -10.74 -9.63
N PRO A 100 7.28 -11.87 -9.84
CA PRO A 100 8.05 -12.53 -8.79
C PRO A 100 9.22 -11.66 -8.33
N ALA A 101 9.40 -11.52 -7.01
CA ALA A 101 10.59 -10.92 -6.42
C ALA A 101 11.63 -12.00 -6.08
N ASN A 102 12.86 -11.83 -6.56
CA ASN A 102 14.03 -12.66 -6.22
C ASN A 102 15.33 -11.94 -6.56
N ARG A 103 16.43 -12.29 -5.87
CA ARG A 103 17.76 -11.66 -6.06
C ARG A 103 18.33 -11.80 -7.48
N GLY A 104 17.87 -12.78 -8.26
CA GLY A 104 18.27 -12.96 -9.66
C GLY A 104 17.73 -11.88 -10.63
N LYS A 105 16.83 -10.99 -10.17
CA LYS A 105 16.30 -9.87 -10.97
C LYS A 105 17.24 -8.66 -10.92
N THR A 106 18.25 -8.67 -11.79
CA THR A 106 19.25 -7.59 -11.89
C THR A 106 18.62 -6.20 -12.00
N GLY A 107 19.11 -5.26 -11.18
CA GLY A 107 18.63 -3.89 -11.07
C GLY A 107 17.32 -3.69 -10.29
N MET A 108 16.51 -4.74 -10.10
CA MET A 108 15.25 -4.66 -9.34
C MET A 108 15.42 -5.12 -7.90
N PHE A 109 16.13 -6.23 -7.69
CA PHE A 109 16.27 -6.88 -6.38
C PHE A 109 17.65 -7.51 -6.15
N ASP A 110 18.65 -7.23 -6.99
CA ASP A 110 20.04 -7.60 -6.72
C ASP A 110 20.67 -6.64 -5.70
N ASP A 111 21.94 -6.84 -5.34
CA ASP A 111 22.65 -6.01 -4.34
C ASP A 111 22.74 -4.53 -4.74
N ALA A 112 22.62 -4.22 -6.04
CA ALA A 112 22.67 -2.87 -6.58
C ALA A 112 21.30 -2.19 -6.67
N ALA A 113 20.20 -2.87 -6.31
CA ALA A 113 18.86 -2.31 -6.43
C ALA A 113 18.72 -1.02 -5.61
N PRO A 114 18.09 0.04 -6.18
CA PRO A 114 18.02 1.36 -5.56
C PRO A 114 17.25 1.38 -4.24
N LEU A 115 16.32 0.43 -4.09
CA LEU A 115 15.53 0.22 -2.89
C LEU A 115 16.40 0.08 -1.62
N TRP A 116 17.52 -0.65 -1.68
CA TRP A 116 18.34 -0.89 -0.47
C TRP A 116 18.96 0.41 0.05
N ARG A 117 19.47 1.24 -0.86
CA ARG A 117 20.00 2.56 -0.53
C ARG A 117 18.89 3.49 -0.05
N PHE A 118 17.72 3.43 -0.67
CA PHE A 118 16.55 4.20 -0.24
C PHE A 118 16.17 3.84 1.20
N LYS A 119 15.95 2.56 1.51
CA LYS A 119 15.58 2.09 2.85
C LYS A 119 16.62 2.50 3.89
N GLN A 120 17.91 2.30 3.60
CA GLN A 120 19.00 2.68 4.50
C GLN A 120 18.98 4.19 4.81
N ARG A 121 18.73 5.04 3.81
CA ARG A 121 18.70 6.51 3.98
C ARG A 121 17.39 7.03 4.55
N LEU A 122 16.30 6.31 4.34
CA LEU A 122 15.00 6.59 4.92
C LEU A 122 15.05 6.35 6.43
N GLY A 123 15.69 5.26 6.87
CA GLY A 123 15.85 4.95 8.29
C GLY A 123 14.52 4.72 9.01
N ALA A 124 13.49 4.27 8.27
CA ALA A 124 12.16 3.98 8.82
C ALA A 124 12.17 2.67 9.62
N THR A 125 11.29 2.60 10.62
CA THR A 125 10.99 1.36 11.33
C THR A 125 10.03 0.49 10.51
N GLU A 126 10.42 -0.75 10.22
CA GLU A 126 9.56 -1.74 9.57
C GLU A 126 8.85 -2.59 10.62
N ASP A 127 7.79 -2.03 11.18
CA ASP A 127 6.93 -2.71 12.14
C ASP A 127 5.48 -2.24 11.91
N PRO A 128 4.70 -2.97 11.08
CA PRO A 128 3.33 -2.60 10.76
C PRO A 128 2.42 -2.50 11.98
N GLU A 129 2.55 -3.40 12.95
CA GLU A 129 1.68 -3.40 14.15
C GLU A 129 2.01 -2.22 15.06
N ALA A 130 3.31 -1.95 15.28
CA ALA A 130 3.72 -0.79 16.07
C ALA A 130 3.29 0.53 15.40
N SER A 131 3.29 0.60 14.06
CA SER A 131 2.90 1.82 13.32
C SER A 131 1.45 2.24 13.58
N ARG A 132 0.56 1.29 13.90
CA ARG A 132 -0.85 1.59 14.22
C ARG A 132 -1.03 2.29 15.56
N GLN A 133 -0.16 1.99 16.52
CA GLN A 133 -0.24 2.51 17.89
C GLN A 133 0.68 3.73 18.09
N ALA A 134 1.57 3.98 17.13
CA ALA A 134 2.51 5.08 17.18
C ALA A 134 1.77 6.43 17.11
N ILE A 135 2.27 7.40 17.88
CA ILE A 135 1.87 8.82 17.81
C ILE A 135 2.95 9.70 17.19
N SER A 136 4.14 9.13 16.96
CA SER A 136 5.27 9.79 16.32
C SER A 136 6.22 8.76 15.72
N GLY A 137 7.11 9.22 14.85
CA GLY A 137 8.13 8.38 14.22
C GLY A 137 7.93 8.24 12.72
N LEU A 138 8.76 7.40 12.11
CA LEU A 138 8.75 7.12 10.68
C LEU A 138 8.70 5.60 10.49
N TYR A 139 7.64 5.12 9.84
CA TYR A 139 7.42 3.70 9.59
C TYR A 139 7.32 3.42 8.10
N LEU A 140 7.74 2.23 7.69
CA LEU A 140 7.65 1.74 6.32
C LEU A 140 6.80 0.46 6.31
N LEU A 141 5.87 0.39 5.36
CA LEU A 141 5.01 -0.74 5.09
C LEU A 141 5.16 -1.15 3.62
N GLU A 142 5.32 -2.45 3.39
CA GLU A 142 5.17 -3.03 2.06
C GLU A 142 3.68 -3.21 1.73
N VAL A 143 3.22 -2.63 0.62
CA VAL A 143 1.83 -2.69 0.17
C VAL A 143 1.76 -3.07 -1.31
N PHE A 144 0.57 -3.47 -1.77
CA PHE A 144 0.35 -3.80 -3.18
C PHE A 144 -1.02 -3.28 -3.67
N PRO A 145 -1.07 -2.17 -4.43
CA PRO A 145 -2.30 -1.52 -4.88
C PRO A 145 -3.34 -2.46 -5.52
N ALA A 146 -2.90 -3.34 -6.42
CA ALA A 146 -3.81 -4.26 -7.10
C ALA A 146 -4.42 -5.32 -6.15
N LEU A 147 -3.73 -5.66 -5.06
CA LEU A 147 -4.22 -6.59 -4.04
C LEU A 147 -5.30 -5.97 -3.16
N ALA A 148 -5.25 -4.64 -2.97
CA ALA A 148 -6.19 -3.90 -2.14
C ALA A 148 -7.54 -3.66 -2.84
N LEU A 149 -7.55 -3.52 -4.16
CA LEU A 149 -8.76 -3.19 -4.94
C LEU A 149 -10.02 -4.03 -4.65
N PRO A 150 -9.99 -5.38 -4.57
CA PRO A 150 -11.19 -6.16 -4.26
C PRO A 150 -11.76 -5.90 -2.85
N SER A 151 -10.94 -5.41 -1.91
CA SER A 151 -11.38 -5.02 -0.56
C SER A 151 -11.88 -3.57 -0.52
N LEU A 152 -11.26 -2.67 -1.30
CA LEU A 152 -11.68 -1.27 -1.43
C LEU A 152 -12.95 -1.12 -2.27
N ASP A 153 -13.21 -2.07 -3.17
CA ASP A 153 -14.41 -2.09 -3.99
C ASP A 153 -14.86 -3.52 -4.36
N PRO A 154 -16.04 -3.96 -3.90
CA PRO A 154 -16.60 -5.27 -4.25
C PRO A 154 -16.82 -5.50 -5.74
N ALA A 155 -16.78 -4.44 -6.58
CA ALA A 155 -16.84 -4.59 -8.03
C ALA A 155 -15.62 -5.35 -8.60
N PHE A 156 -14.50 -5.38 -7.88
CA PHE A 156 -13.30 -6.13 -8.25
C PHE A 156 -13.20 -7.50 -7.56
N ASP A 157 -14.05 -7.81 -6.58
CA ASP A 157 -14.07 -9.13 -5.92
C ASP A 157 -14.87 -10.13 -6.77
N GLY A 158 -14.16 -10.91 -7.58
CA GLY A 158 -14.74 -11.99 -8.36
C GLY A 158 -13.79 -12.55 -9.41
N ARG A 159 -14.07 -13.79 -9.83
CA ARG A 159 -13.27 -14.48 -10.82
C ARG A 159 -13.16 -13.65 -12.11
N LEU A 160 -11.93 -13.36 -12.53
CA LEU A 160 -11.60 -12.53 -13.70
C LEU A 160 -12.14 -11.08 -13.66
N ARG A 161 -12.50 -10.56 -12.47
CA ARG A 161 -12.98 -9.17 -12.29
C ARG A 161 -11.87 -8.18 -11.91
N GLY A 162 -10.61 -8.61 -11.90
CA GLY A 162 -9.48 -7.75 -11.58
C GLY A 162 -9.41 -6.52 -12.48
N ALA A 163 -8.98 -5.41 -11.89
CA ALA A 163 -8.92 -4.15 -12.60
C ALA A 163 -7.90 -4.20 -13.75
N ARG A 164 -8.39 -3.88 -14.96
CA ARG A 164 -7.62 -3.88 -16.22
C ARG A 164 -7.04 -2.48 -16.51
N TYR A 165 -6.39 -1.86 -15.53
CA TYR A 165 -6.10 -0.42 -15.52
C TYR A 165 -4.65 -0.04 -15.87
N ASN A 166 -3.75 -1.00 -16.14
CA ASN A 166 -2.35 -0.69 -16.49
C ASN A 166 -2.19 -0.41 -18.01
N PRO A 167 -1.97 0.85 -18.44
CA PRO A 167 -1.88 1.20 -19.86
C PRO A 167 -0.62 0.68 -20.56
N ALA A 168 0.44 0.32 -19.83
CA ALA A 168 1.61 -0.34 -20.42
C ALA A 168 1.29 -1.77 -20.89
N ARG A 169 0.25 -2.40 -20.32
CA ARG A 169 -0.23 -3.74 -20.70
C ARG A 169 -1.31 -3.66 -21.79
N ARG A 170 -0.94 -3.17 -22.99
CA ARG A 170 -1.86 -2.93 -24.13
C ARG A 170 -2.83 -4.07 -24.48
N LYS A 171 -2.43 -5.33 -24.27
CA LYS A 171 -3.29 -6.50 -24.55
C LYS A 171 -4.45 -6.66 -23.58
N THR A 172 -4.29 -6.19 -22.35
CA THR A 172 -5.26 -6.42 -21.27
C THR A 172 -5.85 -5.12 -20.73
N PHE A 173 -5.24 -3.97 -21.01
CA PHE A 173 -5.74 -2.66 -20.63
C PHE A 173 -7.11 -2.39 -21.23
N THR A 174 -8.01 -1.82 -20.43
CA THR A 174 -9.29 -1.29 -20.91
C THR A 174 -9.55 0.07 -20.27
N LEU A 175 -10.05 1.03 -21.07
CA LEU A 175 -10.46 2.34 -20.54
C LEU A 175 -11.58 2.21 -19.51
N ALA A 176 -12.48 1.23 -19.69
CA ALA A 176 -13.51 0.92 -18.69
C ALA A 176 -12.90 0.43 -17.36
N GLY A 177 -11.84 -0.38 -17.39
CA GLY A 177 -11.12 -0.82 -16.19
C GLY A 177 -10.44 0.33 -15.48
N TRP A 178 -9.80 1.24 -16.23
CA TRP A 178 -9.26 2.50 -15.71
C TRP A 178 -10.34 3.36 -15.03
N GLN A 179 -11.45 3.63 -15.71
CA GLN A 179 -12.57 4.41 -15.18
C GLN A 179 -13.22 3.75 -13.96
N ALA A 180 -13.27 2.42 -13.91
CA ALA A 180 -13.81 1.68 -12.76
C ALA A 180 -12.94 1.89 -11.50
N VAL A 181 -11.60 1.88 -11.64
CA VAL A 181 -10.70 2.15 -10.52
C VAL A 181 -10.85 3.59 -10.04
N ILE A 182 -10.97 4.55 -10.96
CA ILE A 182 -11.23 5.95 -10.59
C ILE A 182 -12.59 6.12 -9.89
N ALA A 183 -13.62 5.39 -10.32
CA ALA A 183 -14.91 5.39 -9.66
C ALA A 183 -14.83 4.80 -8.23
N ALA A 184 -14.03 3.75 -8.03
CA ALA A 184 -13.73 3.23 -6.70
C ALA A 184 -12.98 4.26 -5.85
N LEU A 185 -12.02 4.97 -6.44
CA LEU A 185 -11.29 6.04 -5.76
C LEU A 185 -12.21 7.18 -5.31
N ARG A 186 -13.20 7.57 -6.12
CA ARG A 186 -14.20 8.58 -5.74
C ARG A 186 -15.03 8.12 -4.54
N ARG A 187 -15.43 6.85 -4.48
CA ARG A 187 -16.13 6.29 -3.30
C ARG A 187 -15.24 6.38 -2.06
N GLN A 188 -13.98 5.98 -2.19
CA GLN A 188 -13.00 6.10 -1.12
C GLN A 188 -12.77 7.55 -0.69
N ALA A 189 -12.80 8.53 -1.62
CA ALA A 189 -12.70 9.95 -1.27
C ALA A 189 -13.85 10.43 -0.37
N VAL A 190 -15.07 9.96 -0.63
CA VAL A 190 -16.24 10.26 0.20
C VAL A 190 -16.13 9.57 1.57
N GLU A 191 -15.82 8.28 1.59
CA GLU A 191 -15.73 7.46 2.82
C GLU A 191 -14.61 7.95 3.75
N THR A 192 -13.46 8.30 3.17
CA THR A 192 -12.29 8.77 3.91
C THR A 192 -12.31 10.26 4.17
N GLY A 193 -13.19 11.04 3.54
CA GLY A 193 -13.26 12.50 3.72
C GLY A 193 -11.93 13.23 3.47
N VAL A 194 -11.09 12.72 2.57
CA VAL A 194 -9.81 13.34 2.19
C VAL A 194 -10.09 14.47 1.21
N GLU A 195 -9.92 15.71 1.68
CA GLU A 195 -10.08 16.91 0.87
C GLU A 195 -9.10 16.90 -0.33
N GLY A 196 -9.61 17.26 -1.50
CA GLY A 196 -8.86 17.27 -2.76
C GLY A 196 -8.83 15.93 -3.51
N LEU A 197 -9.12 14.79 -2.86
CA LEU A 197 -9.03 13.48 -3.52
C LEU A 197 -10.10 13.29 -4.60
N SER A 198 -11.34 13.72 -4.36
CA SER A 198 -12.42 13.64 -5.35
C SER A 198 -12.11 14.49 -6.59
N ALA A 199 -11.63 15.72 -6.39
CA ALA A 199 -11.27 16.62 -7.48
C ALA A 199 -10.09 16.06 -8.31
N TRP A 200 -9.06 15.53 -7.63
CA TRP A 200 -7.94 14.88 -8.31
C TRP A 200 -8.38 13.66 -9.13
N ALA A 201 -9.30 12.84 -8.58
CA ALA A 201 -9.87 11.71 -9.30
C ALA A 201 -10.68 12.15 -10.54
N ASP A 202 -11.38 13.28 -10.47
CA ASP A 202 -12.11 13.86 -11.60
C ASP A 202 -11.18 14.32 -12.72
N ASP A 203 -10.07 14.99 -12.38
CA ASP A 203 -9.04 15.38 -13.35
C ASP A 203 -8.43 14.15 -14.03
N LEU A 204 -8.12 13.10 -13.26
CA LEU A 204 -7.59 11.85 -13.78
C LEU A 204 -8.59 11.12 -14.69
N ALA A 205 -9.89 11.20 -14.40
CA ALA A 205 -10.95 10.63 -15.24
C ALA A 205 -11.05 11.31 -16.62
N GLY A 206 -10.62 12.58 -16.71
CA GLY A 206 -10.62 13.35 -17.95
C GLY A 206 -9.55 12.92 -18.96
N ILE A 207 -8.59 12.08 -18.57
CA ILE A 207 -7.51 11.61 -19.46
C ILE A 207 -8.06 10.55 -20.42
N ALA A 208 -8.23 10.93 -21.68
CA ALA A 208 -8.75 10.03 -22.72
C ALA A 208 -7.79 8.88 -23.08
N ALA A 209 -6.48 9.09 -22.94
CA ALA A 209 -5.45 8.11 -23.25
C ALA A 209 -4.42 8.01 -22.10
N PRO A 210 -4.75 7.30 -21.00
CA PRO A 210 -3.86 7.15 -19.85
C PRO A 210 -2.53 6.50 -20.23
N ARG A 211 -1.45 6.93 -19.58
CA ARG A 211 -0.08 6.45 -19.74
C ARG A 211 0.44 5.88 -18.44
N LYS A 212 1.61 5.23 -18.48
CA LYS A 212 2.21 4.60 -17.29
C LYS A 212 2.39 5.61 -16.14
N ALA A 213 2.87 6.82 -16.43
CA ALA A 213 2.97 7.91 -15.45
C ALA A 213 1.64 8.24 -14.74
N ASP A 214 0.51 8.16 -15.45
CA ASP A 214 -0.81 8.41 -14.87
C ASP A 214 -1.20 7.24 -13.93
N GLN A 215 -0.85 6.00 -14.29
CA GLN A 215 -1.01 4.83 -13.43
C GLN A 215 -0.07 4.89 -12.22
N ASP A 216 1.19 5.32 -12.36
CA ASP A 216 2.12 5.47 -11.24
C ASP A 216 1.53 6.42 -10.19
N GLY A 217 0.98 7.56 -10.62
CA GLY A 217 0.29 8.49 -9.72
C GLY A 217 -0.96 7.92 -9.05
N LEU A 218 -1.74 7.11 -9.76
CA LEU A 218 -2.88 6.38 -9.21
C LEU A 218 -2.46 5.34 -8.17
N ASP A 219 -1.41 4.58 -8.45
CA ASP A 219 -0.90 3.56 -7.55
C ASP A 219 -0.28 4.18 -6.29
N ALA A 220 0.40 5.32 -6.40
CA ALA A 220 0.83 6.09 -5.24
C ALA A 220 -0.36 6.49 -4.33
N VAL A 221 -1.48 6.94 -4.92
CA VAL A 221 -2.68 7.28 -4.16
C VAL A 221 -3.33 6.03 -3.54
N LEU A 222 -3.38 4.91 -4.25
CA LEU A 222 -3.86 3.63 -3.71
C LEU A 222 -2.98 3.13 -2.56
N CYS A 223 -1.65 3.27 -2.65
CA CYS A 223 -0.73 2.99 -1.55
C CYS A 223 -1.06 3.83 -0.31
N ALA A 224 -1.24 5.15 -0.48
CA ALA A 224 -1.61 6.02 0.63
C ALA A 224 -2.99 5.66 1.22
N LEU A 225 -3.94 5.21 0.39
CA LEU A 225 -5.23 4.71 0.90
C LEU A 225 -5.09 3.41 1.70
N ILE A 226 -4.19 2.51 1.29
CA ILE A 226 -3.87 1.31 2.07
C ILE A 226 -3.32 1.71 3.45
N GLY A 227 -2.38 2.66 3.50
CA GLY A 227 -1.84 3.17 4.75
C GLY A 227 -2.86 3.89 5.62
N LEU A 228 -3.75 4.68 5.02
CA LEU A 228 -4.81 5.38 5.74
C LEU A 228 -5.80 4.37 6.33
N HIS A 229 -6.18 3.36 5.55
CA HIS A 229 -7.02 2.25 5.98
C HIS A 229 -6.34 1.47 7.10
N TRP A 230 -5.05 1.13 6.96
CA TRP A 230 -4.26 0.50 8.01
C TRP A 230 -4.24 1.36 9.28
N HIS A 231 -4.00 2.66 9.18
CA HIS A 231 -3.90 3.50 10.37
C HIS A 231 -5.24 3.68 11.11
N LEU A 232 -6.34 3.87 10.38
CA LEU A 232 -7.62 4.31 10.95
C LEU A 232 -8.69 3.22 11.12
N ALA A 233 -8.73 2.23 10.23
CA ALA A 233 -9.75 1.18 10.30
C ALA A 233 -9.47 0.21 11.45
N PRO A 234 -10.47 -0.53 11.96
CA PRO A 234 -10.23 -1.66 12.86
C PRO A 234 -9.15 -2.61 12.31
N ARG A 235 -8.30 -3.16 13.20
CA ARG A 235 -7.15 -3.98 12.77
C ARG A 235 -7.57 -5.19 11.92
N ASP A 236 -8.72 -5.78 12.22
CA ASP A 236 -9.29 -6.91 11.51
C ASP A 236 -9.86 -6.56 10.12
N ALA A 237 -9.97 -5.28 9.77
CA ALA A 237 -10.28 -4.84 8.41
C ALA A 237 -9.07 -4.95 7.45
N SER A 238 -7.86 -5.21 7.97
CA SER A 238 -6.64 -5.37 7.18
C SER A 238 -5.96 -6.71 7.48
N ILE A 239 -5.14 -7.21 6.56
CA ILE A 239 -4.34 -8.43 6.74
C ILE A 239 -2.86 -8.09 6.56
N MET A 240 -2.03 -8.67 7.40
CA MET A 240 -0.59 -8.82 7.17
C MET A 240 -0.34 -10.26 6.71
N ILE A 241 0.18 -10.41 5.50
CA ILE A 241 0.53 -11.71 4.94
C ILE A 241 2.01 -11.95 5.22
N ASP A 242 2.33 -13.13 5.74
CA ASP A 242 3.67 -13.56 6.16
C ASP A 242 4.21 -12.71 7.34
N ASP A 243 5.52 -12.71 7.54
CA ASP A 243 6.19 -12.03 8.65
C ASP A 243 7.37 -11.14 8.21
N ARG A 244 7.96 -10.43 9.18
CA ARG A 244 9.07 -9.50 8.96
C ARG A 244 10.41 -10.18 8.67
N GLU A 245 10.55 -11.48 8.93
CA GLU A 245 11.77 -12.24 8.65
C GLU A 245 11.78 -12.80 7.23
N ALA A 246 10.63 -13.29 6.74
CA ALA A 246 10.46 -13.82 5.40
C ALA A 246 10.15 -12.73 4.34
N GLY A 247 9.59 -11.60 4.80
CA GLY A 247 9.08 -10.51 3.98
C GLY A 247 7.56 -10.55 3.93
N TYR A 248 6.91 -9.41 4.15
CA TYR A 248 5.47 -9.32 4.39
C TYR A 248 4.78 -8.38 3.40
N MET A 249 3.44 -8.42 3.37
CA MET A 249 2.61 -7.43 2.70
C MET A 249 1.42 -7.05 3.59
N VAL A 250 1.09 -5.76 3.63
CA VAL A 250 -0.11 -5.25 4.26
C VAL A 250 -1.15 -4.88 3.20
N ALA A 251 -2.40 -5.31 3.41
CA ALA A 251 -3.51 -4.95 2.54
C ALA A 251 -4.83 -4.82 3.31
N PRO A 252 -5.77 -3.96 2.86
CA PRO A 252 -7.16 -4.05 3.28
C PRO A 252 -7.73 -5.43 2.92
N ALA A 253 -8.54 -5.99 3.80
CA ALA A 253 -9.10 -7.33 3.66
C ALA A 253 -10.57 -7.32 4.07
N SER A 254 -11.46 -7.25 3.07
CA SER A 254 -12.87 -7.61 3.28
C SER A 254 -12.97 -9.06 3.77
N LEU A 255 -14.12 -9.46 4.30
CA LEU A 255 -14.30 -10.84 4.81
C LEU A 255 -13.95 -11.90 3.75
N ASP A 256 -14.45 -11.72 2.52
CA ASP A 256 -14.25 -12.65 1.42
C ASP A 256 -12.78 -12.67 0.94
N VAL A 257 -12.16 -11.49 0.82
CA VAL A 257 -10.73 -11.37 0.47
C VAL A 257 -9.84 -12.00 1.54
N ARG A 258 -10.12 -11.73 2.83
CA ARG A 258 -9.41 -12.34 3.97
C ARG A 258 -9.49 -13.86 3.89
N GLN A 259 -10.68 -14.43 3.71
CA GLN A 259 -10.85 -15.89 3.65
C GLN A 259 -10.01 -16.50 2.52
N ARG A 260 -9.99 -15.88 1.34
CA ARG A 260 -9.17 -16.34 0.20
C ARG A 260 -7.67 -16.27 0.51
N LEU A 261 -7.21 -15.18 1.09
CA LEU A 261 -5.79 -14.98 1.42
C LEU A 261 -5.34 -15.93 2.53
N VAL A 262 -6.14 -16.13 3.58
CA VAL A 262 -5.84 -17.09 4.65
C VAL A 262 -5.79 -18.52 4.11
N ALA A 263 -6.75 -18.91 3.26
CA ALA A 263 -6.73 -20.24 2.63
C ALA A 263 -5.50 -20.43 1.72
N ALA A 264 -5.13 -19.41 0.94
CA ALA A 264 -3.93 -19.43 0.11
C ALA A 264 -2.65 -19.47 0.95
N ALA A 265 -2.58 -18.73 2.05
CA ALA A 265 -1.47 -18.72 2.98
C ALA A 265 -1.27 -20.10 3.61
N ALA A 266 -2.35 -20.71 4.11
CA ALA A 266 -2.32 -22.07 4.65
C ALA A 266 -1.82 -23.10 3.61
N ALA A 267 -2.28 -23.01 2.35
CA ALA A 267 -1.83 -23.88 1.27
C ALA A 267 -0.35 -23.67 0.90
N CYS A 268 0.20 -22.48 1.16
CA CYS A 268 1.60 -22.13 0.88
C CYS A 268 2.53 -22.32 2.09
N GLY A 269 2.01 -22.70 3.27
CA GLY A 269 2.77 -22.72 4.51
C GLY A 269 3.21 -21.32 4.97
N VAL A 270 2.42 -20.29 4.65
CA VAL A 270 2.68 -18.88 4.97
C VAL A 270 1.78 -18.46 6.12
N SER A 271 2.33 -17.67 7.03
CA SER A 271 1.60 -17.14 8.17
C SER A 271 0.74 -15.92 7.79
N THR A 272 -0.23 -15.56 8.63
CA THR A 272 -0.99 -14.32 8.49
C THR A 272 -1.20 -13.71 9.86
N ASP A 273 -1.04 -12.40 9.96
CA ASP A 273 -1.29 -11.63 11.18
C ASP A 273 -0.51 -12.15 12.42
N VAL A 274 0.73 -12.61 12.24
CA VAL A 274 1.55 -13.24 13.32
C VAL A 274 1.76 -12.34 14.54
N ASP A 275 1.88 -11.04 14.31
CA ASP A 275 2.14 -10.05 15.35
C ASP A 275 0.81 -9.49 15.95
N TRP A 276 -0.34 -9.96 15.45
CA TRP A 276 -1.66 -9.55 15.91
C TRP A 276 -2.26 -10.55 16.92
N ASN A 277 -2.42 -10.11 18.17
CA ASN A 277 -3.13 -10.88 19.19
C ASN A 277 -4.51 -10.26 19.50
N PRO A 278 -5.61 -10.73 18.87
CA PRO A 278 -6.95 -10.19 19.12
C PRO A 278 -7.40 -10.35 20.58
N MET A 279 -6.89 -11.35 21.31
CA MET A 279 -7.19 -11.57 22.73
C MET A 279 -6.34 -10.75 23.70
N GLY A 280 -5.23 -10.16 23.23
CA GLY A 280 -4.36 -9.30 24.05
C GLY A 280 -5.04 -7.98 24.43
N ASN A 281 -5.82 -7.40 23.51
CA ASN A 281 -6.54 -6.14 23.69
C ASN A 281 -7.75 -6.25 24.63
N ALA A 282 -8.36 -7.44 24.77
CA ALA A 282 -9.45 -7.66 25.71
C ALA A 282 -8.98 -7.64 27.18
N LYS A 283 -7.74 -8.07 27.45
CA LYS A 283 -7.16 -8.04 28.81
C LYS A 283 -6.79 -6.62 29.25
N THR A 284 -6.29 -5.78 28.35
CA THR A 284 -6.02 -4.35 28.62
C THR A 284 -7.31 -3.55 28.83
N ALA A 285 -8.37 -3.85 28.08
CA ALA A 285 -9.68 -3.21 28.27
C ALA A 285 -10.37 -3.63 29.60
N GLN A 286 -10.19 -4.87 30.06
CA GLN A 286 -10.71 -5.32 31.37
C GLN A 286 -9.92 -4.78 32.57
N LEU A 287 -8.63 -4.46 32.41
CA LEU A 287 -7.81 -3.85 33.46
C LEU A 287 -8.06 -2.33 33.58
N ALA A 288 -8.40 -1.65 32.49
CA ALA A 288 -8.76 -0.23 32.50
C ALA A 288 -10.14 0.07 33.12
N ASN A 289 -11.04 -0.92 33.20
CA ASN A 289 -12.36 -0.80 33.84
C ASN A 289 -12.39 -1.23 35.32
N LYS A 290 -11.22 -1.49 35.92
CA LYS A 290 -11.06 -1.83 37.35
C LYS A 290 -10.15 -0.87 38.12
N GLY A 291 -9.84 0.30 37.55
CA GLY A 291 -9.06 1.37 38.17
C GLY A 291 -9.89 2.60 38.45
#